data_AF-A0A7X7NEJ5-F1
#
_entry.id   AF-A0A7X7NEJ5-F1
#
_cell.length_a   1.000
_cell.length_b   1.000
_cell.length_c   1.000
_cell.angle_alpha   90.00
_cell.angle_beta   90.00
_cell.angle_gamma   90.00
#
_symmetry.space_group_name_H-M   'P 1'
#
loop_
_entity.id
_entity.type
_entity.pdbx_description
1 polymer ?
#
loop_
_entity_poly.entity_id
_entity_poly.type
_entity_poly.pdbx_seq_one_letter_code
_entity_poly.pdbx_strand_id
1 'polypeptide(L)'
;METKDLSSYKILVVDDEKAIRMMLYDYLENSYSVETAENGEQALSLMKKDRYDLVISDINMPGMSGPQLLSEVKKQFSNTKTALITAYNIDEYIKTAKDYLITNIIPKTVPFNFAELDSIIYGLLTGDIFGLSRHLLQDGRKVERLCIRSTKEAREAREHIEGVFNRKFGSSGDMKLILDEIITNAMYHAPRREDGEEKYQEFTDINLEPDEYIGIEYGYDTEKYGVSVNDYLGRLTKEVVLNKIERQITGEGLLDDSGRGIHMSRLFADRMVINIDPNKRTEVVLINYFSNKYRGYKPLYINVL
;
A
#
# COMPACT_ATOMS: atom_id res chain seq x y z
N MET A 1 -1.08 -16.99 16.90
CA MET A 1 -2.27 -16.37 16.30
C MET A 1 -3.18 -17.50 15.89
N GLU A 2 -4.46 -17.45 16.26
CA GLU A 2 -5.46 -18.35 15.69
C GLU A 2 -5.40 -18.22 14.16
N THR A 3 -5.16 -19.32 13.46
CA THR A 3 -5.19 -19.36 12.01
C THR A 3 -6.64 -19.11 11.59
N LYS A 4 -6.94 -17.87 11.16
CA LYS A 4 -8.23 -17.54 10.52
C LYS A 4 -8.44 -18.53 9.38
N ASP A 5 -9.60 -19.17 9.37
CA ASP A 5 -10.00 -20.01 8.25
C ASP A 5 -10.27 -19.10 7.04
N LEU A 6 -9.31 -19.08 6.10
CA LEU A 6 -9.40 -18.24 4.91
C LEU A 6 -10.34 -18.84 3.86
N SER A 7 -10.67 -20.13 3.97
CA SER A 7 -11.50 -20.84 2.99
C SER A 7 -12.95 -20.32 2.95
N SER A 8 -13.39 -19.63 4.00
CA SER A 8 -14.71 -18.99 4.05
C SER A 8 -14.82 -17.75 3.15
N TYR A 9 -13.69 -17.14 2.76
CA TYR A 9 -13.72 -15.96 1.88
C TYR A 9 -13.84 -16.39 0.42
N LYS A 10 -14.73 -15.71 -0.31
CA LYS A 10 -15.00 -15.97 -1.72
C LYS A 10 -14.45 -14.86 -2.62
N ILE A 11 -13.57 -15.23 -3.54
CA ILE A 11 -12.88 -14.32 -4.47
C ILE A 11 -13.39 -14.56 -5.90
N LEU A 12 -13.70 -13.49 -6.62
CA LEU A 12 -13.97 -13.52 -8.05
C LEU A 12 -12.78 -12.95 -8.81
N VAL A 13 -12.14 -13.77 -9.65
CA VAL A 13 -11.05 -13.35 -10.54
C VAL A 13 -11.62 -13.08 -11.94
N VAL A 14 -11.41 -11.87 -12.46
CA VAL A 14 -11.94 -11.44 -13.76
C VAL A 14 -10.79 -11.04 -14.67
N ASP A 15 -10.59 -11.78 -15.75
CA ASP A 15 -9.49 -11.53 -16.70
C ASP A 15 -9.85 -12.20 -18.03
N ASP A 16 -9.74 -11.51 -19.16
CA ASP A 16 -10.06 -12.06 -20.48
C ASP A 16 -9.00 -13.06 -20.96
N GLU A 17 -7.76 -12.93 -20.48
CA GLU A 17 -6.69 -13.87 -20.76
C GLU A 17 -6.83 -15.16 -19.93
N LYS A 18 -7.28 -16.24 -20.57
CA LYS A 18 -7.46 -17.55 -19.92
C LYS A 18 -6.22 -18.03 -19.15
N ALA A 19 -5.01 -17.79 -19.67
CA ALA A 19 -3.78 -18.23 -19.00
C ALA A 19 -3.55 -17.51 -17.67
N ILE A 20 -3.75 -16.19 -17.61
CA ILE A 20 -3.62 -15.41 -16.37
C ILE A 20 -4.74 -15.78 -15.40
N ARG A 21 -5.98 -15.89 -15.90
CA ARG A 21 -7.14 -16.28 -15.10
C ARG A 21 -6.95 -17.63 -14.41
N MET A 22 -6.45 -18.63 -15.14
CA MET A 22 -6.17 -19.96 -14.57
C MET A 22 -4.97 -19.94 -13.62
N MET A 23 -3.90 -19.20 -13.94
CA MET A 23 -2.76 -19.05 -13.01
C MET A 23 -3.21 -18.50 -11.65
N LEU A 24 -4.05 -17.48 -11.64
CA LEU A 24 -4.59 -16.89 -10.40
C LEU A 24 -5.55 -17.84 -9.68
N TYR A 25 -6.40 -18.55 -10.43
CA TYR A 25 -7.29 -19.57 -9.87
C TYR A 25 -6.50 -20.69 -9.18
N ASP A 26 -5.61 -21.36 -9.90
CA ASP A 26 -4.81 -22.49 -9.42
C ASP A 26 -3.97 -22.11 -8.18
N TYR A 27 -3.52 -20.85 -8.12
CA TYR A 27 -2.80 -20.34 -6.96
C TYR A 27 -3.72 -20.10 -5.75
N LEU A 28 -4.81 -19.34 -5.95
CA LEU A 28 -5.66 -18.84 -4.87
C LEU A 28 -6.63 -19.91 -4.31
N GLU A 29 -7.01 -20.90 -5.11
CA GLU A 29 -7.95 -21.96 -4.69
C GLU A 29 -7.42 -22.80 -3.51
N ASN A 30 -6.11 -22.78 -3.28
CA ASN A 30 -5.50 -23.46 -2.13
C ASN A 30 -5.84 -22.81 -0.78
N SER A 31 -6.27 -21.54 -0.79
CA SER A 31 -6.51 -20.75 0.44
C SER A 31 -7.91 -20.14 0.52
N TYR A 32 -8.60 -19.96 -0.61
CA TYR A 32 -9.87 -19.26 -0.71
C TYR A 32 -10.86 -20.01 -1.59
N SER A 33 -12.15 -19.72 -1.46
CA SER A 33 -13.14 -20.13 -2.46
C SER A 33 -13.03 -19.22 -3.68
N VAL A 34 -12.63 -19.74 -4.85
CA VAL A 34 -12.39 -18.92 -6.05
C VAL A 34 -13.37 -19.28 -7.16
N GLU A 35 -13.95 -18.27 -7.79
CA GLU A 35 -14.58 -18.41 -9.10
C GLU A 35 -13.94 -17.44 -10.09
N THR A 36 -14.14 -17.71 -11.38
CA THR A 36 -13.55 -16.89 -12.44
C THR A 36 -14.58 -16.42 -13.45
N ALA A 37 -14.31 -15.27 -14.04
CA ALA A 37 -15.06 -14.72 -15.17
C ALA A 37 -14.11 -14.22 -16.24
N GLU A 38 -14.50 -14.33 -17.51
CA GLU A 38 -13.71 -13.91 -18.66
C GLU A 38 -14.00 -12.47 -19.11
N ASN A 39 -15.02 -11.81 -18.52
CA ASN A 39 -15.38 -10.42 -18.78
C ASN A 39 -16.26 -9.86 -17.65
N GLY A 40 -16.49 -8.54 -17.68
CA GLY A 40 -17.28 -7.82 -16.68
C GLY A 40 -18.75 -8.22 -16.63
N GLU A 41 -19.37 -8.53 -17.78
CA GLU A 41 -20.77 -8.94 -17.86
C GLU A 41 -21.02 -10.29 -17.17
N GLN A 42 -20.12 -11.26 -17.40
CA GLN A 42 -20.14 -12.54 -16.71
C GLN A 42 -19.90 -12.35 -15.21
N ALA A 43 -18.94 -11.50 -14.82
CA ALA A 43 -18.65 -11.20 -13.42
C ALA A 43 -19.89 -10.66 -12.70
N LEU A 44 -20.56 -9.63 -13.25
CA LEU A 44 -21.79 -9.07 -12.68
C LEU A 44 -22.93 -10.10 -12.63
N SER A 45 -23.01 -11.00 -13.63
CA SER A 45 -24.01 -12.07 -13.64
C SER A 45 -23.79 -13.11 -12.54
N LEU A 46 -22.53 -13.41 -12.21
CA LEU A 46 -22.17 -14.28 -11.09
C LEU A 46 -22.46 -13.60 -9.74
N MET A 47 -22.08 -12.34 -9.57
CA MET A 47 -22.33 -11.58 -8.34
C MET A 47 -23.81 -11.36 -8.02
N LYS A 48 -24.70 -11.44 -9.02
CA LYS A 48 -26.15 -11.44 -8.79
C LYS A 48 -26.67 -12.76 -8.21
N LYS A 49 -25.94 -13.86 -8.41
CA LYS A 49 -26.32 -15.21 -7.96
C LYS A 49 -25.70 -15.56 -6.62
N ASP A 50 -24.50 -15.05 -6.33
CA ASP A 50 -23.77 -15.36 -5.12
C ASP A 50 -23.01 -14.15 -4.56
N ARG A 51 -22.60 -14.22 -3.29
CA ARG A 51 -21.80 -13.20 -2.64
C ARG A 51 -20.32 -13.47 -2.82
N TYR A 52 -19.56 -12.39 -3.01
CA TYR A 52 -18.10 -12.40 -3.08
C TYR A 52 -17.55 -11.35 -2.13
N ASP A 53 -16.49 -11.70 -1.40
CA ASP A 53 -15.81 -10.80 -0.47
C ASP A 53 -14.79 -9.91 -1.18
N LEU A 54 -14.22 -10.39 -2.29
CA LEU A 54 -13.25 -9.66 -3.10
C LEU A 54 -13.46 -9.94 -4.60
N VAL A 55 -13.41 -8.87 -5.40
CA VAL A 55 -13.28 -8.94 -6.86
C VAL A 55 -11.88 -8.45 -7.26
N ILE A 56 -11.14 -9.29 -7.98
CA ILE A 56 -9.86 -8.93 -8.60
C ILE A 56 -10.07 -8.91 -10.10
N SER A 57 -9.91 -7.76 -10.74
CA SER A 57 -10.16 -7.60 -12.17
C SER A 57 -8.92 -7.15 -12.92
N ASP A 58 -8.70 -7.66 -14.13
CA ASP A 58 -7.80 -7.02 -15.07
C ASP A 58 -8.29 -5.59 -15.37
N ILE A 59 -7.35 -4.70 -15.68
CA ILE A 59 -7.64 -3.29 -15.94
C ILE A 59 -8.30 -3.06 -17.31
N ASN A 60 -7.89 -3.79 -18.34
CA ASN A 60 -8.29 -3.59 -19.74
C ASN A 60 -8.90 -4.87 -20.29
N MET A 61 -10.22 -4.98 -20.20
CA MET A 61 -10.96 -6.08 -20.81
C MET A 61 -11.84 -5.58 -21.96
N PRO A 62 -12.10 -6.39 -22.99
CA PRO A 62 -13.06 -6.08 -24.03
C PRO A 62 -14.48 -5.84 -23.46
N GLY A 63 -15.17 -4.84 -24.01
CA GLY A 63 -16.51 -4.47 -23.54
C GLY A 63 -16.44 -3.58 -22.30
N MET A 64 -16.47 -4.19 -21.12
CA MET A 64 -16.41 -3.50 -19.82
C MET A 64 -14.99 -3.56 -19.24
N SER A 65 -14.36 -2.40 -19.04
CA SER A 65 -13.03 -2.32 -18.41
C SER A 65 -13.07 -2.64 -16.92
N GLY A 66 -11.92 -2.99 -16.34
CA GLY A 66 -11.79 -3.23 -14.90
C GLY A 66 -12.31 -2.08 -14.03
N PRO A 67 -11.89 -0.82 -14.26
CA PRO A 67 -12.43 0.33 -13.53
C PRO A 67 -13.95 0.48 -13.62
N GLN A 68 -14.53 0.24 -14.80
CA GLN A 68 -15.99 0.28 -15.00
C GLN A 68 -16.68 -0.84 -14.20
N LEU A 69 -16.16 -2.07 -14.27
CA LEU A 69 -16.65 -3.20 -13.48
C LEU A 69 -16.59 -2.88 -11.99
N LEU A 70 -15.44 -2.43 -11.46
CA LEU A 70 -15.31 -2.10 -10.04
C LEU A 70 -16.23 -0.95 -9.61
N SER A 71 -16.54 -0.01 -10.50
CA SER A 71 -17.56 1.02 -10.26
C SER A 71 -18.93 0.41 -10.04
N GLU A 72 -19.35 -0.51 -10.91
CA GLU A 72 -20.63 -1.21 -10.79
C GLU A 72 -20.67 -2.11 -9.56
N VAL A 73 -19.56 -2.78 -9.24
CA VAL A 73 -19.44 -3.58 -8.02
C VAL A 73 -19.66 -2.73 -6.77
N LYS A 74 -19.00 -1.57 -6.67
CA LYS A 74 -19.18 -0.67 -5.52
C LYS A 74 -20.61 -0.13 -5.39
N LYS A 75 -21.30 0.10 -6.51
CA LYS A 75 -22.70 0.58 -6.52
C LYS A 75 -23.69 -0.50 -6.09
N GLN A 76 -23.50 -1.74 -6.55
CA GLN A 76 -24.48 -2.82 -6.39
C GLN A 76 -24.15 -3.75 -5.20
N PHE A 77 -22.89 -3.85 -4.82
CA PHE A 77 -22.35 -4.79 -3.82
C PHE A 77 -21.37 -4.09 -2.88
N SER A 78 -21.85 -3.08 -2.14
CA SER A 78 -21.03 -2.14 -1.35
C SER A 78 -20.08 -2.75 -0.31
N ASN A 79 -20.32 -3.98 0.12
CA ASN A 79 -19.45 -4.69 1.08
C ASN A 79 -18.31 -5.46 0.42
N THR A 80 -18.38 -5.69 -0.90
CA THR A 80 -17.36 -6.41 -1.66
C THR A 80 -16.13 -5.53 -1.84
N LYS A 81 -14.97 -6.04 -1.44
CA LYS A 81 -13.68 -5.40 -1.68
C LYS A 81 -13.31 -5.53 -3.15
N THR A 82 -12.47 -4.61 -3.63
CA THR A 82 -12.12 -4.55 -5.05
C THR A 82 -10.62 -4.27 -5.21
N ALA A 83 -9.97 -4.99 -6.12
CA ALA A 83 -8.62 -4.70 -6.55
C ALA A 83 -8.51 -4.83 -8.08
N LEU A 84 -7.59 -4.06 -8.68
CA LEU A 84 -7.17 -4.29 -10.05
C LEU A 84 -5.86 -5.07 -10.09
N ILE A 85 -5.66 -5.80 -11.16
CA ILE A 85 -4.40 -6.45 -11.53
C ILE A 85 -4.04 -6.06 -12.96
N THR A 86 -2.77 -5.81 -13.28
CA THR A 86 -2.41 -5.29 -14.61
C THR A 86 -0.95 -5.56 -14.99
N ALA A 87 -0.67 -5.87 -16.25
CA ALA A 87 0.69 -5.91 -16.79
C ALA A 87 1.20 -4.52 -17.25
N TYR A 88 0.31 -3.53 -17.31
CA TYR A 88 0.63 -2.18 -17.75
C TYR A 88 1.31 -1.35 -16.65
N ASN A 89 1.92 -0.24 -17.05
CA ASN A 89 2.46 0.72 -16.11
C ASN A 89 1.32 1.40 -15.33
N ILE A 90 1.30 1.17 -14.03
CA ILE A 90 0.24 1.66 -13.12
C ILE A 90 0.20 3.19 -13.08
N ASP A 91 1.32 3.87 -13.33
CA ASP A 91 1.36 5.33 -13.37
C ASP A 91 0.43 5.92 -14.44
N GLU A 92 0.25 5.22 -15.56
CA GLU A 92 -0.68 5.61 -16.63
C GLU A 92 -2.15 5.57 -16.19
N TYR A 93 -2.44 4.82 -15.11
CA TYR A 93 -3.80 4.59 -14.60
C TYR A 93 -4.09 5.33 -13.30
N ILE A 94 -3.18 6.13 -12.75
CA ILE A 94 -3.44 6.82 -11.48
C ILE A 94 -4.60 7.81 -11.58
N LYS A 95 -4.73 8.52 -12.72
CA LYS A 95 -5.90 9.38 -12.95
C LYS A 95 -7.20 8.56 -12.92
N THR A 96 -7.23 7.43 -13.61
CA THR A 96 -8.37 6.50 -13.55
C THR A 96 -8.60 5.97 -12.14
N ALA A 97 -7.55 5.63 -11.40
CA ALA A 97 -7.65 5.17 -10.03
C ALA A 97 -8.30 6.24 -9.14
N LYS A 98 -7.94 7.51 -9.32
CA LYS A 98 -8.56 8.64 -8.64
C LYS A 98 -10.05 8.79 -9.02
N ASP A 99 -10.35 8.84 -10.31
CA ASP A 99 -11.71 9.06 -10.83
C ASP A 99 -12.70 7.96 -10.37
N TYR A 100 -12.22 6.72 -10.22
CA TYR A 100 -13.01 5.56 -9.78
C TYR A 100 -12.80 5.18 -8.29
N LEU A 101 -12.00 5.97 -7.54
CA LEU A 101 -11.58 5.71 -6.17
C LEU A 101 -11.02 4.29 -5.96
N ILE A 102 -10.23 3.80 -6.90
CA ILE A 102 -9.54 2.51 -6.84
C ILE A 102 -8.28 2.70 -6.02
N THR A 103 -8.14 1.88 -4.99
CA THR A 103 -7.07 2.02 -4.00
C THR A 103 -6.01 0.93 -4.07
N ASN A 104 -6.27 -0.15 -4.81
CA ASN A 104 -5.41 -1.32 -4.90
C ASN A 104 -5.25 -1.73 -6.37
N ILE A 105 -4.04 -1.55 -6.91
CA ILE A 105 -3.65 -1.99 -8.25
C ILE A 105 -2.35 -2.80 -8.15
N ILE A 106 -2.44 -4.07 -8.52
CA ILE A 106 -1.38 -5.08 -8.39
C ILE A 106 -0.70 -5.27 -9.76
N PRO A 107 0.63 -5.16 -9.86
CA PRO A 107 1.35 -5.40 -11.10
C PRO A 107 1.50 -6.91 -11.40
N LYS A 108 1.20 -7.32 -12.62
CA LYS A 108 1.53 -8.63 -13.21
C LYS A 108 3.03 -8.64 -13.53
N THR A 109 3.83 -8.88 -12.50
CA THR A 109 5.30 -8.94 -12.56
C THR A 109 5.79 -10.17 -13.32
N VAL A 110 7.01 -10.11 -13.86
CA VAL A 110 7.68 -11.26 -14.49
C VAL A 110 9.04 -11.50 -13.80
N PRO A 111 9.18 -12.59 -13.01
CA PRO A 111 8.15 -13.57 -12.64
C PRO A 111 7.08 -12.95 -11.72
N PHE A 112 5.91 -13.58 -11.58
CA PHE A 112 4.81 -13.05 -10.78
C PHE A 112 5.13 -13.05 -9.27
N ASN A 113 4.72 -12.01 -8.55
CA ASN A 113 4.96 -11.84 -7.11
C ASN A 113 3.77 -12.30 -6.28
N PHE A 114 3.68 -13.61 -6.06
CA PHE A 114 2.59 -14.21 -5.30
C PHE A 114 2.59 -13.82 -3.81
N ALA A 115 3.77 -13.64 -3.19
CA ALA A 115 3.85 -13.20 -1.80
C ALA A 115 3.25 -11.80 -1.59
N GLU A 116 3.43 -10.91 -2.57
CA GLU A 116 2.79 -9.60 -2.60
C GLU A 116 1.27 -9.72 -2.78
N LEU A 117 0.80 -10.58 -3.70
CA LEU A 117 -0.63 -10.85 -3.90
C LEU A 117 -1.29 -11.32 -2.60
N ASP A 118 -0.71 -12.30 -1.92
CA ASP A 118 -1.23 -12.85 -0.66
C ASP A 118 -1.33 -11.78 0.44
N SER A 119 -0.28 -10.98 0.60
CA SER A 119 -0.26 -9.90 1.60
C SER A 119 -1.39 -8.90 1.39
N ILE A 120 -1.71 -8.56 0.12
CA ILE A 120 -2.76 -7.61 -0.22
C ILE A 120 -4.14 -8.23 -0.06
N ILE A 121 -4.38 -9.44 -0.58
CA ILE A 121 -5.66 -10.14 -0.45
C ILE A 121 -6.00 -10.35 1.02
N TYR A 122 -5.06 -10.86 1.82
CA TYR A 122 -5.27 -11.09 3.25
C TYR A 122 -5.62 -9.77 3.96
N GLY A 123 -4.93 -8.67 3.65
CA GLY A 123 -5.23 -7.35 4.22
C GLY A 123 -6.64 -6.86 3.90
N LEU A 124 -7.04 -6.96 2.62
CA LEU A 124 -8.36 -6.54 2.16
C LEU A 124 -9.50 -7.34 2.80
N LEU A 125 -9.32 -8.66 2.94
CA LEU A 125 -10.35 -9.57 3.45
C LEU A 125 -10.46 -9.56 4.98
N THR A 126 -9.33 -9.46 5.68
CA THR A 126 -9.29 -9.63 7.14
C THR A 126 -9.30 -8.33 7.93
N GLY A 127 -8.98 -7.19 7.30
CA GLY A 127 -8.76 -5.90 7.95
C GLY A 127 -7.46 -5.81 8.76
N ASP A 128 -6.73 -6.90 8.92
CA ASP A 128 -5.38 -6.83 9.47
C ASP A 128 -4.48 -6.27 8.38
N ILE A 129 -4.20 -4.96 8.40
CA ILE A 129 -3.47 -4.24 7.36
C ILE A 129 -2.14 -3.65 7.84
N PHE A 130 -1.90 -3.59 9.16
CA PHE A 130 -0.79 -2.81 9.73
C PHE A 130 0.44 -3.66 10.08
N GLY A 131 1.62 -3.06 9.96
CA GLY A 131 2.90 -3.61 10.40
C GLY A 131 3.77 -4.11 9.27
N LEU A 132 5.07 -3.79 9.35
CA LEU A 132 6.06 -4.11 8.33
C LEU A 132 6.21 -5.62 8.11
N SER A 133 6.11 -6.39 9.20
CA SER A 133 6.33 -7.84 9.19
C SER A 133 5.45 -8.60 8.19
N ARG A 134 4.28 -8.07 7.83
CA ARG A 134 3.33 -8.66 6.89
C ARG A 134 3.84 -8.66 5.46
N HIS A 135 4.65 -7.67 5.14
CA HIS A 135 5.23 -7.51 3.82
C HIS A 135 6.57 -8.22 3.68
N LEU A 136 7.15 -8.72 4.77
CA LEU A 136 8.38 -9.51 4.76
C LEU A 136 8.05 -11.00 4.68
N LEU A 137 8.90 -11.78 4.01
CA LEU A 137 8.84 -13.24 4.04
C LEU A 137 9.06 -13.73 5.48
N GLN A 138 8.55 -14.91 5.80
CA GLN A 138 8.77 -15.51 7.12
C GLN A 138 10.23 -15.97 7.29
N ASP A 139 10.83 -16.48 6.21
CA ASP A 139 12.23 -16.86 6.17
C ASP A 139 13.16 -15.64 6.28
N GLY A 140 14.16 -15.71 7.15
CA GLY A 140 15.10 -14.62 7.41
C GLY A 140 14.51 -13.36 8.06
N ARG A 141 13.22 -13.34 8.40
CA ARG A 141 12.52 -12.15 8.91
C ARG A 141 13.15 -11.61 10.18
N LYS A 142 13.49 -10.32 10.17
CA LYS A 142 13.87 -9.54 11.36
C LYS A 142 13.19 -8.19 11.31
N VAL A 143 12.49 -7.84 12.38
CA VAL A 143 11.80 -6.56 12.53
C VAL A 143 12.13 -5.99 13.91
N GLU A 144 12.57 -4.75 13.93
CA GLU A 144 12.84 -3.96 15.13
C GLU A 144 11.87 -2.78 15.18
N ARG A 145 11.60 -2.28 16.38
CA ARG A 145 10.61 -1.23 16.65
C ARG A 145 11.24 -0.11 17.45
N LEU A 146 10.96 1.11 17.04
CA LEU A 146 11.31 2.33 17.74
C LEU A 146 10.05 3.16 17.99
N CYS A 147 10.08 3.94 19.07
CA CYS A 147 9.06 4.93 19.38
C CYS A 147 9.80 6.26 19.51
N ILE A 148 9.41 7.27 18.74
CA ILE A 148 10.01 8.60 18.80
C ILE A 148 9.00 9.62 19.34
N ARG A 149 9.50 10.52 20.18
CA ARG A 149 8.73 11.59 20.86
C ARG A 149 9.38 12.96 20.76
N SER A 150 10.52 13.07 20.07
CA SER A 150 11.21 14.34 19.86
C SER A 150 11.96 14.37 18.54
N THR A 151 12.30 15.57 18.06
CA THR A 151 13.15 15.73 16.87
C THR A 151 14.54 15.13 17.05
N LYS A 152 15.04 15.13 18.29
CA LYS A 152 16.31 14.49 18.65
C LYS A 152 16.23 12.98 18.48
N GLU A 153 15.23 12.34 19.08
CA GLU A 153 14.99 10.89 18.92
C GLU A 153 14.75 10.52 17.46
N ALA A 154 14.06 11.38 16.70
CA ALA A 154 13.86 11.21 15.28
C ALA A 154 15.20 11.20 14.51
N ARG A 155 16.13 12.12 14.80
CA ARG A 155 17.47 12.14 14.19
C ARG A 155 18.26 10.88 14.55
N GLU A 156 18.28 10.49 15.83
CA GLU A 156 18.98 9.30 16.32
C GLU A 156 18.44 8.01 15.68
N ALA A 157 17.11 7.87 15.58
CA ALA A 157 16.47 6.74 14.93
C ALA A 157 16.86 6.63 13.45
N ARG A 158 16.92 7.75 12.72
CA ARG A 158 17.33 7.77 11.31
C ARG A 158 18.77 7.31 11.12
N GLU A 159 19.70 7.89 11.89
CA GLU A 159 21.11 7.49 11.86
C GLU A 159 21.30 6.01 12.20
N HIS A 160 20.52 5.51 13.17
CA HIS A 160 20.55 4.10 13.55
C HIS A 160 20.09 3.18 12.41
N ILE A 161 18.91 3.44 11.83
CA ILE A 161 18.31 2.64 10.76
C ILE A 161 19.20 2.66 9.51
N GLU A 162 19.67 3.85 9.12
CA GLU A 162 20.61 4.02 8.01
C GLU A 162 21.88 3.21 8.27
N GLY A 163 22.45 3.29 9.48
CA GLY A 163 23.63 2.50 9.86
C GLY A 163 23.40 0.99 9.76
N VAL A 164 22.22 0.50 10.15
CA VAL A 164 21.87 -0.94 10.06
C VAL A 164 21.81 -1.38 8.59
N PHE A 165 21.10 -0.64 7.74
CA PHE A 165 20.98 -0.98 6.33
C PHE A 165 22.32 -0.83 5.60
N ASN A 166 23.07 0.23 5.85
CA ASN A 166 24.39 0.46 5.25
C ASN A 166 25.37 -0.67 5.56
N ARG A 167 25.45 -1.11 6.83
CA ARG A 167 26.33 -2.21 7.22
C ARG A 167 25.94 -3.55 6.59
N LYS A 168 24.65 -3.77 6.32
CA LYS A 168 24.15 -5.06 5.82
C LYS A 168 24.10 -5.15 4.30
N PHE A 169 23.77 -4.04 3.63
CA PHE A 169 23.37 -4.05 2.22
C PHE A 169 24.18 -3.09 1.35
N GLY A 170 25.20 -2.43 1.91
CA GLY A 170 25.94 -1.37 1.23
C GLY A 170 25.17 -0.06 1.23
N SER A 171 25.54 0.91 0.40
CA SER A 171 24.88 2.23 0.37
C SER A 171 23.37 2.06 0.24
N SER A 172 22.63 2.35 1.31
CA SER A 172 21.17 2.35 1.33
C SER A 172 20.57 3.49 0.50
N GLY A 173 21.43 4.25 -0.20
CA GLY A 173 21.08 5.25 -1.19
C GLY A 173 20.01 6.21 -0.68
N ASP A 174 18.98 6.35 -1.50
CA ASP A 174 17.88 7.30 -1.33
C ASP A 174 16.97 7.01 -0.13
N MET A 175 17.11 5.85 0.54
CA MET A 175 16.29 5.47 1.71
C MET A 175 16.37 6.48 2.85
N LYS A 176 17.55 7.08 3.06
CA LYS A 176 17.73 8.15 4.05
C LYS A 176 16.78 9.31 3.77
N LEU A 177 16.72 9.73 2.51
CA LEU A 177 15.96 10.90 2.08
C LEU A 177 14.45 10.64 2.18
N ILE A 178 14.00 9.42 1.88
CA ILE A 178 12.60 9.05 2.09
C ILE A 178 12.25 8.96 3.58
N LEU A 179 13.16 8.40 4.39
CA LEU A 179 12.93 8.26 5.83
C LEU A 179 12.86 9.61 6.53
N ASP A 180 13.74 10.55 6.17
CA ASP A 180 13.69 11.94 6.62
C ASP A 180 12.32 12.55 6.35
N GLU A 181 11.82 12.37 5.12
CA GLU A 181 10.59 12.97 4.65
C GLU A 181 9.33 12.35 5.28
N ILE A 182 9.24 11.02 5.43
CA ILE A 182 8.08 10.39 6.08
C ILE A 182 8.04 10.72 7.57
N ILE A 183 9.19 10.72 8.26
CA ILE A 183 9.25 11.09 9.68
C ILE A 183 8.90 12.56 9.86
N THR A 184 9.32 13.44 8.95
CA THR A 184 8.97 14.87 8.96
C THR A 184 7.46 15.05 8.77
N ASN A 185 6.85 14.35 7.82
CA ASN A 185 5.40 14.33 7.65
C ASN A 185 4.64 13.86 8.90
N ALA A 186 5.12 12.80 9.55
CA ALA A 186 4.51 12.28 10.77
C ALA A 186 4.70 13.22 11.99
N MET A 187 5.81 13.95 12.07
CA MET A 187 6.12 14.85 13.19
C MET A 187 5.47 16.23 13.08
N TYR A 188 5.50 16.85 11.90
CA TYR A 188 5.09 18.25 11.74
C TYR A 188 3.71 18.40 11.11
N HIS A 189 3.41 17.59 10.08
CA HIS A 189 2.22 17.79 9.25
C HIS A 189 1.00 16.97 9.71
N ALA A 190 1.22 15.82 10.36
CA ALA A 190 0.13 15.01 10.91
C ALA A 190 -0.51 15.64 12.17
N PRO A 191 0.25 16.14 13.16
CA PRO A 191 -0.32 16.81 14.33
C PRO A 191 -0.94 18.16 13.96
N ARG A 192 -2.22 18.32 14.23
CA ARG A 192 -2.97 19.55 13.95
C ARG A 192 -3.84 19.95 15.14
N ARG A 193 -3.90 21.25 15.39
CA ARG A 193 -4.74 21.88 16.41
C ARG A 193 -6.23 21.72 16.08
N GLU A 194 -7.10 22.09 17.02
CA GLU A 194 -8.56 22.00 16.85
C GLU A 194 -9.09 22.86 15.69
N ASP A 195 -8.39 23.97 15.38
CA ASP A 195 -8.68 24.85 14.25
C ASP A 195 -8.23 24.27 12.89
N GLY A 196 -7.55 23.12 12.89
CA GLY A 196 -7.03 22.46 11.70
C GLY A 196 -5.64 22.92 11.28
N GLU A 197 -5.01 23.89 11.95
CA GLU A 197 -3.64 24.33 11.68
C GLU A 197 -2.60 23.33 12.20
N GLU A 198 -1.43 23.29 11.57
CA GLU A 198 -0.34 22.41 12.01
C GLU A 198 0.08 22.78 13.44
N LYS A 199 0.19 21.74 14.28
CA LYS A 199 0.48 21.94 15.70
C LYS A 199 1.93 22.38 15.91
N TYR A 200 2.82 21.84 15.08
CA TYR A 200 4.25 22.06 15.12
C TYR A 200 4.73 22.70 13.82
N GLN A 201 5.69 23.61 13.93
CA GLN A 201 6.30 24.26 12.78
C GLN A 201 7.53 23.46 12.32
N GLU A 202 7.64 23.21 11.02
CA GLU A 202 8.80 22.55 10.42
C GLU A 202 10.12 23.27 10.80
N PHE A 203 11.21 22.52 10.91
CA PHE A 203 12.55 22.99 11.29
C PHE A 203 12.68 23.54 12.73
N THR A 204 11.68 23.34 13.59
CA THR A 204 11.79 23.63 15.02
C THR A 204 12.12 22.38 15.82
N ASP A 205 12.88 22.50 16.91
CA ASP A 205 13.10 21.37 17.82
C ASP A 205 11.86 21.17 18.69
N ILE A 206 11.16 20.06 18.47
CA ILE A 206 9.90 19.72 19.14
C ILE A 206 10.06 18.51 20.06
N ASN A 207 9.34 18.56 21.17
CA ASN A 207 8.95 17.39 21.95
C ASN A 207 7.44 17.22 21.77
N LEU A 208 7.02 16.02 21.39
CA LEU A 208 5.61 15.65 21.27
C LEU A 208 4.98 15.63 22.66
N GLU A 209 3.67 15.87 22.74
CA GLU A 209 2.95 15.76 24.01
C GLU A 209 2.97 14.30 24.54
N PRO A 210 2.72 14.07 25.84
CA PRO A 210 2.85 12.75 26.46
C PRO A 210 2.02 11.63 25.80
N ASP A 211 0.88 11.96 25.20
CA ASP A 211 -0.02 11.05 24.48
C ASP A 211 0.35 10.89 22.99
N GLU A 212 1.27 11.70 22.49
CA GLU A 212 1.67 11.75 21.09
C GLU A 212 2.98 10.98 20.88
N TYR A 213 3.01 10.15 19.84
CA TYR A 213 4.19 9.35 19.51
C TYR A 213 4.17 8.92 18.04
N ILE A 214 5.35 8.69 17.47
CA ILE A 214 5.47 8.08 16.14
C ILE A 214 6.14 6.73 16.32
N GLY A 215 5.48 5.68 15.83
CA GLY A 215 6.06 4.35 15.79
C GLY A 215 6.83 4.16 14.50
N ILE A 216 8.02 3.57 14.61
CA ILE A 216 8.82 3.16 13.46
C ILE A 216 9.08 1.66 13.58
N GLU A 217 8.78 0.90 12.53
CA GLU A 217 9.29 -0.47 12.39
C GLU A 217 10.31 -0.48 11.25
N TYR A 218 11.42 -1.18 11.40
CA TYR A 218 12.35 -1.43 10.30
C TYR A 218 12.82 -2.87 10.34
N GLY A 219 13.16 -3.40 9.18
CA GLY A 219 13.43 -4.81 9.08
C GLY A 219 13.84 -5.27 7.70
N TYR A 220 14.09 -6.56 7.60
CA TYR A 220 14.45 -7.24 6.38
C TYR A 220 14.12 -8.72 6.46
N ASP A 221 14.04 -9.35 5.30
CA ASP A 221 14.01 -10.80 5.09
C ASP A 221 15.17 -11.20 4.17
N THR A 222 15.07 -12.35 3.50
CA THR A 222 16.08 -12.84 2.55
C THR A 222 16.10 -12.10 1.20
N GLU A 223 15.03 -11.40 0.83
CA GLU A 223 14.85 -10.77 -0.49
C GLU A 223 14.77 -9.25 -0.45
N LYS A 224 14.35 -8.67 0.68
CA LYS A 224 14.04 -7.24 0.78
C LYS A 224 14.20 -6.69 2.19
N TYR A 225 14.25 -5.37 2.27
CA TYR A 225 14.26 -4.58 3.49
C TYR A 225 13.19 -3.50 3.40
N GLY A 226 12.79 -2.99 4.56
CA GLY A 226 11.76 -1.95 4.59
C GLY A 226 11.70 -1.21 5.90
N VAL A 227 10.93 -0.13 5.87
CA VAL A 227 10.56 0.67 7.03
C VAL A 227 9.06 0.89 7.00
N SER A 228 8.46 0.96 8.17
CA SER A 228 7.11 1.42 8.40
C SER A 228 7.17 2.60 9.37
N VAL A 229 6.47 3.68 9.07
CA VAL A 229 6.28 4.80 9.98
C VAL A 229 4.78 4.97 10.20
N ASN A 230 4.36 4.96 11.46
CA ASN A 230 2.98 5.21 11.85
C ASN A 230 2.82 6.51 12.64
N ASP A 231 1.79 7.27 12.27
CA ASP A 231 1.26 8.34 13.09
C ASP A 231 0.16 7.81 14.03
N TYR A 232 -0.18 8.61 15.04
CA TYR A 232 -1.17 8.29 16.07
C TYR A 232 -2.55 8.94 15.82
N LEU A 233 -2.78 9.49 14.61
CA LEU A 233 -3.96 10.33 14.33
C LEU A 233 -4.84 9.82 13.19
N GLY A 234 -4.29 9.17 12.15
CA GLY A 234 -5.09 8.60 11.07
C GLY A 234 -5.93 9.60 10.28
N ARG A 235 -5.41 10.82 10.08
CA ARG A 235 -6.15 11.90 9.37
C ARG A 235 -6.05 11.81 7.86
N LEU A 236 -5.13 11.01 7.31
CA LEU A 236 -4.97 10.86 5.88
C LEU A 236 -6.16 10.10 5.29
N THR A 237 -6.75 10.59 4.20
CA THR A 237 -7.81 9.88 3.47
C THR A 237 -7.29 9.34 2.15
N LYS A 238 -7.92 8.28 1.63
CA LYS A 238 -7.57 7.71 0.32
C LYS A 238 -7.68 8.72 -0.81
N GLU A 239 -8.64 9.64 -0.75
CA GLU A 239 -8.84 10.72 -1.73
C GLU A 239 -7.65 11.68 -1.73
N VAL A 240 -7.19 12.10 -0.54
CA VAL A 240 -6.01 12.97 -0.41
C VAL A 240 -4.77 12.27 -0.96
N VAL A 241 -4.59 10.98 -0.67
CA VAL A 241 -3.47 10.20 -1.20
C VAL A 241 -3.51 10.11 -2.72
N LEU A 242 -4.66 9.73 -3.30
CA LEU A 242 -4.83 9.63 -4.74
C LEU A 242 -4.58 10.96 -5.45
N ASN A 243 -5.10 12.07 -4.91
CA ASN A 243 -4.85 13.41 -5.41
C ASN A 243 -3.36 13.77 -5.37
N LYS A 244 -2.66 13.46 -4.26
CA LYS A 244 -1.21 13.72 -4.13
C LYS A 244 -0.40 12.91 -5.15
N ILE A 245 -0.72 11.63 -5.36
CA ILE A 245 -0.03 10.77 -6.33
C ILE A 245 -0.29 11.25 -7.76
N GLU A 246 -1.52 11.59 -8.12
CA GLU A 246 -1.87 12.07 -9.47
C GLU A 246 -1.13 13.36 -9.81
N ARG A 247 -1.19 14.39 -8.94
CA ARG A 247 -0.52 15.69 -9.16
C ARG A 247 0.97 15.55 -9.45
N GLN A 248 1.61 14.51 -8.91
CA GLN A 248 3.02 14.24 -9.14
C GLN A 248 3.29 13.63 -10.51
N ILE A 249 2.49 12.64 -10.92
CA ILE A 249 2.65 11.98 -12.22
C ILE A 249 2.37 12.96 -13.36
N THR A 250 1.41 13.87 -13.18
CA THR A 250 1.10 14.92 -14.18
C THR A 250 2.13 16.05 -14.20
N GLY A 251 3.08 16.08 -13.26
CA GLY A 251 4.08 17.14 -13.13
C GLY A 251 3.56 18.44 -12.51
N GLU A 252 2.27 18.54 -12.19
CA GLU A 252 1.64 19.72 -11.57
C GLU A 252 2.11 19.97 -10.13
N GLY A 253 2.64 18.94 -9.45
CA GLY A 253 3.16 19.01 -8.08
C GLY A 253 4.65 19.30 -7.95
N LEU A 254 5.40 19.47 -9.05
CA LEU A 254 6.87 19.65 -9.00
C LEU A 254 7.32 20.94 -8.30
N LEU A 255 6.44 21.94 -8.18
CA LEU A 255 6.72 23.25 -7.57
C LEU A 255 6.08 23.45 -6.19
N ASP A 256 5.36 22.46 -5.66
CA ASP A 256 4.60 22.55 -4.41
C ASP A 256 5.30 21.70 -3.33
N ASP A 257 5.48 22.26 -2.12
CA ASP A 257 6.02 21.50 -0.99
C ASP A 257 5.00 20.45 -0.50
N SER A 258 3.71 20.65 -0.78
CA SER A 258 2.63 19.75 -0.39
C SER A 258 2.60 18.47 -1.25
N GLY A 259 3.30 17.44 -0.79
CA GLY A 259 3.24 16.10 -1.38
C GLY A 259 4.59 15.54 -1.82
N ARG A 260 5.70 16.29 -1.73
CA ARG A 260 7.04 15.79 -2.05
C ARG A 260 7.32 14.43 -1.42
N GLY A 261 6.90 14.19 -0.18
CA GLY A 261 7.13 12.90 0.46
C GLY A 261 6.51 11.69 -0.17
N ILE A 262 5.27 11.80 -0.65
CA ILE A 262 4.64 10.70 -1.37
C ILE A 262 5.35 10.49 -2.72
N HIS A 263 5.85 11.56 -3.34
CA HIS A 263 6.59 11.49 -4.61
C HIS A 263 7.91 10.76 -4.43
N MET A 264 8.74 11.24 -3.51
CA MET A 264 10.05 10.69 -3.24
C MET A 264 9.92 9.23 -2.78
N SER A 265 8.91 8.93 -1.96
CA SER A 265 8.59 7.56 -1.57
C SER A 265 8.33 6.66 -2.77
N ARG A 266 7.46 7.06 -3.71
CA ARG A 266 7.20 6.24 -4.91
C ARG A 266 8.38 6.20 -5.86
N LEU A 267 9.19 7.26 -5.95
CA LEU A 267 10.36 7.30 -6.83
C LEU A 267 11.43 6.32 -6.34
N PHE A 268 11.75 6.36 -5.05
CA PHE A 268 12.91 5.69 -4.48
C PHE A 268 12.61 4.36 -3.79
N ALA A 269 11.38 4.10 -3.36
CA ALA A 269 10.98 2.80 -2.84
C ALA A 269 10.42 1.91 -3.96
N ASP A 270 10.78 0.63 -4.01
CA ASP A 270 10.17 -0.34 -4.92
C ASP A 270 8.69 -0.53 -4.64
N ARG A 271 8.29 -0.45 -3.37
CA ARG A 271 6.89 -0.48 -2.92
C ARG A 271 6.63 0.61 -1.90
N MET A 272 5.46 1.21 -2.01
CA MET A 272 4.86 2.07 -1.01
C MET A 272 3.46 1.56 -0.70
N VAL A 273 3.19 1.28 0.56
CA VAL A 273 1.88 0.86 1.07
C VAL A 273 1.42 1.92 2.06
N ILE A 274 0.18 2.38 1.93
CA ILE A 274 -0.43 3.32 2.87
C ILE A 274 -1.60 2.61 3.53
N ASN A 275 -1.56 2.44 4.84
CA ASN A 275 -2.62 1.84 5.63
C ASN A 275 -3.27 2.91 6.51
N ILE A 276 -4.60 2.98 6.51
CA ILE A 276 -5.36 4.02 7.21
C ILE A 276 -6.41 3.37 8.11
N ASP A 277 -6.36 3.70 9.40
CA ASP A 277 -7.45 3.51 10.36
C ASP A 277 -7.97 4.92 10.69
N PRO A 278 -9.11 5.33 10.10
CA PRO A 278 -9.59 6.70 10.19
C PRO A 278 -9.69 7.19 11.63
N ASN A 279 -9.06 8.34 11.90
CA ASN A 279 -9.02 8.98 13.23
C ASN A 279 -8.28 8.17 14.31
N LYS A 280 -7.49 7.16 13.94
CA LYS A 280 -6.66 6.40 14.89
C LYS A 280 -5.19 6.30 14.51
N ARG A 281 -4.88 5.98 13.25
CA ARG A 281 -3.49 5.90 12.77
C ARG A 281 -3.40 5.83 11.25
N THR A 282 -2.35 6.45 10.72
CA THR A 282 -1.87 6.20 9.35
C THR A 282 -0.54 5.47 9.45
N GLU A 283 -0.30 4.49 8.61
CA GLU A 283 1.00 3.84 8.45
C GLU A 283 1.45 3.95 6.99
N VAL A 284 2.70 4.36 6.78
CA VAL A 284 3.36 4.34 5.48
C VAL A 284 4.48 3.32 5.54
N VAL A 285 4.36 2.26 4.73
CA VAL A 285 5.35 1.20 4.58
C VAL A 285 6.10 1.39 3.27
N LEU A 286 7.42 1.35 3.35
CA LEU A 286 8.32 1.35 2.20
C LEU A 286 9.14 0.09 2.16
N ILE A 287 9.28 -0.49 0.97
CA ILE A 287 10.03 -1.73 0.77
C ILE A 287 10.93 -1.57 -0.44
N ASN A 288 12.15 -2.09 -0.32
CA ASN A 288 13.14 -2.19 -1.39
C ASN A 288 13.69 -3.61 -1.47
N TYR A 289 13.75 -4.15 -2.68
CA TYR A 289 14.31 -5.47 -2.94
C TYR A 289 15.83 -5.38 -3.09
N PHE A 290 16.55 -6.39 -2.60
CA PHE A 290 18.00 -6.47 -2.83
C PHE A 290 18.34 -6.75 -4.29
N SER A 291 17.40 -7.34 -5.03
CA SER A 291 17.54 -7.64 -6.46
C SER A 291 16.67 -6.70 -7.30
N ASN A 292 17.04 -6.52 -8.57
CA ASN A 292 16.23 -5.74 -9.51
C ASN A 292 14.97 -6.48 -10.02
N LYS A 293 14.66 -7.68 -9.48
CA LYS A 293 13.60 -8.58 -9.97
C LYS A 293 12.22 -7.92 -10.09
N TYR A 294 11.89 -7.04 -9.14
CA TYR A 294 10.59 -6.36 -9.06
C TYR A 294 10.68 -4.84 -9.16
N ARG A 295 11.86 -4.33 -9.50
CA ARG A 295 12.15 -2.90 -9.60
C ARG A 295 11.42 -2.31 -10.81
N GLY A 296 10.87 -1.12 -10.65
CA GLY A 296 10.12 -0.41 -11.70
C GLY A 296 8.63 -0.74 -11.76
N TYR A 297 8.19 -1.86 -11.16
CA TYR A 297 6.77 -2.10 -10.93
C TYR A 297 6.32 -1.30 -9.72
N LYS A 298 5.53 -0.23 -9.93
CA LYS A 298 5.09 0.68 -8.86
C LYS A 298 3.61 0.46 -8.55
N PRO A 299 3.25 -0.51 -7.69
CA PRO A 299 1.86 -0.71 -7.32
C PRO A 299 1.21 0.52 -6.69
N LEU A 300 -0.11 0.50 -6.66
CA LEU A 300 -0.91 1.40 -5.87
C LEU A 300 -1.54 0.60 -4.73
N TYR A 301 -1.13 0.83 -3.49
CA TYR A 301 -1.69 0.15 -2.32
C TYR A 301 -2.08 1.15 -1.24
N ILE A 302 -3.38 1.41 -1.13
CA ILE A 302 -3.99 2.29 -0.14
C ILE A 302 -5.08 1.48 0.59
N ASN A 303 -4.76 0.96 1.76
CA ASN A 303 -5.68 0.13 2.53
C ASN A 303 -6.41 0.98 3.57
N VAL A 304 -7.72 0.83 3.68
CA VAL A 304 -8.55 1.56 4.64
C VAL A 304 -9.43 0.57 5.40
N LEU A 305 -9.43 0.68 6.73
CA LEU A 305 -10.32 -0.10 7.61
C LEU A 305 -11.79 0.33 7.50
#